data_AF-A0A822DFM5-F1
#
_entry.id   AF-A0A822DFM5-F1
#
_cell.length_a   1.000
_cell.length_b   1.000
_cell.length_c   1.000
_cell.angle_alpha   90.00
_cell.angle_beta   90.00
_cell.angle_gamma   90.00
#
_symmetry.space_group_name_H-M   'P 1'
#
loop_
_entity.id
_entity.type
_entity.pdbx_description
1 polymer ?
#
loop_
_entity_poly.entity_id
_entity_poly.type
_entity_poly.pdbx_seq_one_letter_code
_entity_poly.pdbx_strand_id
1 'polypeptide(L)'
;DSCELAGKTVQLRSDWESVKVDEMYKGNLAKFQQNEDLRKALLESGTGPILFTESSPFWNYWNDLILQRIRAELRQNGEEDSRRAAETREAMNKYAQENK
;
A
#
# COMPACT_ATOMS: atom_id res chain seq x y z
N ASP A 1 -27.20 -3.78 -3.51
CA ASP A 1 -26.57 -2.51 -3.95
C ASP A 1 -26.77 -1.34 -2.96
N SER A 2 -26.45 -1.50 -1.67
CA SER A 2 -26.56 -0.40 -0.68
C SER A 2 -25.34 -0.20 0.23
N CYS A 3 -24.29 -1.03 0.11
CA CYS A 3 -23.14 -0.97 1.02
C CYS A 3 -22.12 0.13 0.63
N GLU A 4 -22.01 0.49 -0.65
CA GLU A 4 -20.97 1.42 -1.14
C GLU A 4 -21.25 2.89 -0.81
N LEU A 5 -22.50 3.26 -0.53
CA LEU A 5 -22.89 4.67 -0.33
C LEU A 5 -22.73 5.14 1.12
N ALA A 6 -22.80 4.25 2.11
CA ALA A 6 -22.76 4.62 3.52
C ALA A 6 -21.40 5.16 4.00
N GLY A 7 -20.29 4.81 3.32
CA GLY A 7 -18.95 5.26 3.69
C GLY A 7 -18.58 6.69 3.24
N LYS A 8 -19.36 7.30 2.33
CA LYS A 8 -19.02 8.62 1.75
C LYS A 8 -19.45 9.81 2.61
N THR A 9 -20.31 9.60 3.60
CA THR A 9 -20.93 10.65 4.45
C THR A 9 -20.58 10.53 5.93
N VAL A 10 -19.55 9.76 6.27
CA VAL A 10 -19.11 9.60 7.66
C VAL A 10 -18.11 10.70 8.00
N GLN A 11 -18.22 11.29 9.19
CA GLN A 11 -17.15 12.13 9.73
C GLN A 11 -15.89 11.28 9.88
N LEU A 12 -14.93 11.51 8.99
CA LEU A 12 -13.64 10.86 9.05
C LEU A 12 -12.87 11.37 10.27
N ARG A 13 -12.00 10.51 10.79
CA ARG A 13 -11.03 10.89 11.84
C ARG A 13 -10.28 12.15 11.38
N SER A 14 -10.03 13.10 12.28
CA SER A 14 -9.47 14.41 11.92
C SER A 14 -8.10 14.33 11.23
N ASP A 15 -7.35 13.26 11.46
CA ASP A 15 -6.04 12.94 10.91
C ASP A 15 -6.10 11.92 9.75
N TRP A 16 -7.30 11.56 9.27
CA TRP A 16 -7.49 10.49 8.27
C TRP A 16 -6.63 10.66 7.03
N GLU A 17 -6.54 11.90 6.52
CA GLU A 17 -5.74 12.21 5.34
C GLU A 17 -4.24 11.92 5.56
N SER A 18 -3.73 12.09 6.79
CA SER A 18 -2.34 11.78 7.13
C SER A 18 -2.08 10.27 7.31
N VAL A 19 -3.09 9.49 7.72
CA VAL A 19 -2.90 8.08 8.11
C VAL A 19 -3.40 7.07 7.08
N LYS A 20 -4.26 7.44 6.15
CA LYS A 20 -4.95 6.49 5.25
C LYS A 20 -3.99 5.63 4.42
N VAL A 21 -2.85 6.18 4.02
CA VAL A 21 -1.82 5.44 3.26
C VAL A 21 -1.12 4.42 4.15
N ASP A 22 -0.84 4.77 5.40
CA ASP A 22 -0.25 3.86 6.39
C ASP A 22 -1.21 2.73 6.77
N GLU A 23 -2.49 3.06 6.99
CA GLU A 23 -3.54 2.05 7.22
C GLU A 23 -3.73 1.13 6.01
N MET A 24 -3.67 1.66 4.78
CA MET A 24 -3.72 0.84 3.56
C MET A 24 -2.52 -0.11 3.47
N TYR A 25 -1.32 0.33 3.84
CA TYR A 25 -0.14 -0.52 3.90
C TYR A 25 -0.30 -1.65 4.93
N LYS A 26 -0.73 -1.33 6.17
CA LYS A 26 -0.95 -2.34 7.23
C LYS A 26 -1.99 -3.38 6.81
N GLY A 27 -3.11 -2.94 6.24
CA GLY A 27 -4.17 -3.84 5.77
C GLY A 27 -3.70 -4.77 4.66
N ASN A 28 -2.96 -4.25 3.67
CA ASN A 28 -2.40 -5.09 2.62
C ASN A 28 -1.32 -6.04 3.16
N LEU A 29 -0.44 -5.59 4.05
CA LEU A 29 0.57 -6.45 4.66
C LEU A 29 -0.08 -7.62 5.40
N ALA A 30 -1.10 -7.36 6.22
CA ALA A 30 -1.85 -8.39 6.93
C ALA A 30 -2.54 -9.36 5.94
N LYS A 31 -3.12 -8.86 4.85
CA LYS A 31 -3.73 -9.69 3.80
C LYS A 31 -2.74 -10.68 3.19
N PHE A 32 -1.52 -10.25 2.86
CA PHE A 32 -0.48 -11.14 2.31
C PHE A 32 0.16 -12.04 3.37
N GLN A 33 0.22 -11.62 4.62
CA GLN A 33 0.69 -12.49 5.71
C GLN A 33 -0.30 -13.61 6.03
N GLN A 34 -1.61 -13.34 5.95
CA GLN A 34 -2.66 -14.31 6.23
C GLN A 34 -2.89 -15.30 5.08
N ASN A 35 -2.65 -14.89 3.83
CA ASN A 35 -2.96 -15.70 2.65
C ASN A 35 -1.68 -16.08 1.90
N GLU A 36 -1.20 -17.31 2.10
CA GLU A 36 0.04 -17.78 1.47
C GLU A 36 0.00 -17.78 -0.05
N ASP A 37 -1.15 -18.12 -0.65
CA ASP A 37 -1.30 -18.15 -2.11
C ASP A 37 -1.16 -16.75 -2.73
N LEU A 38 -1.75 -15.74 -2.08
CA LEU A 38 -1.61 -14.35 -2.51
C LEU A 38 -0.17 -13.86 -2.33
N ARG A 39 0.50 -14.28 -1.25
CA ARG A 39 1.92 -13.97 -1.04
C ARG A 39 2.79 -14.59 -2.12
N LYS A 40 2.56 -15.85 -2.48
CA LYS A 40 3.31 -16.52 -3.56
C LYS A 40 3.09 -15.80 -4.89
N ALA A 41 1.85 -15.50 -5.25
CA ALA A 41 1.53 -14.74 -6.47
C ALA A 41 2.21 -13.36 -6.49
N LEU A 42 2.27 -12.67 -5.36
CA LEU A 42 2.97 -11.38 -5.25
C LEU A 42 4.48 -11.53 -5.45
N LEU A 43 5.11 -12.56 -4.90
CA LEU A 43 6.55 -12.81 -5.07
C LEU A 43 6.89 -13.29 -6.49
N GLU A 44 6.02 -14.07 -7.12
CA GLU A 44 6.15 -14.58 -8.49
C GLU A 44 5.99 -13.49 -9.55
N SER A 45 5.34 -12.37 -9.22
CA SER A 45 5.22 -11.20 -10.12
C SER A 45 6.56 -10.55 -10.50
N GLY A 46 7.67 -10.97 -9.89
CA GLY A 46 9.02 -10.52 -10.21
C GLY A 46 9.39 -9.19 -9.57
N THR A 47 10.24 -8.40 -10.25
CA THR A 47 10.75 -7.10 -9.78
C THR A 47 10.17 -5.90 -10.52
N GLY A 48 9.29 -6.14 -11.51
CA GLY A 48 8.69 -5.08 -12.31
C GLY A 48 7.68 -4.22 -11.53
N PRO A 49 7.34 -3.03 -12.03
CA PRO A 49 6.30 -2.17 -11.45
C PRO A 49 4.93 -2.86 -11.48
N ILE A 50 4.05 -2.55 -10.52
CA ILE A 50 2.71 -3.13 -10.41
C ILE A 50 1.69 -2.06 -10.84
N LEU A 51 1.12 -2.22 -12.03
CA LEU A 51 0.22 -1.20 -12.59
C LEU A 51 -1.23 -1.42 -12.14
N PHE A 52 -1.87 -0.33 -11.71
CA PHE A 52 -3.29 -0.28 -11.33
C PHE A 52 -4.06 0.66 -12.26
N THR A 53 -5.18 0.19 -12.80
CA THR A 53 -6.09 0.99 -13.66
C THR A 53 -7.49 1.18 -13.08
N GLU A 54 -7.89 0.35 -12.12
CA GLU A 54 -9.28 0.24 -11.63
C GLU A 54 -9.61 1.14 -10.42
N SER A 55 -8.66 1.96 -9.94
CA SER A 55 -8.87 2.86 -8.80
C SER A 55 -8.69 4.33 -9.18
N SER A 56 -8.88 5.24 -8.21
CA SER A 56 -8.60 6.67 -8.43
C SER A 56 -7.10 6.89 -8.72
N PRO A 57 -6.71 7.96 -9.43
CA PRO A 57 -5.30 8.25 -9.71
C PRO A 57 -4.41 8.27 -8.46
N PHE A 58 -4.96 8.76 -7.34
CA PHE A 58 -4.30 8.72 -6.02
C PHE A 58 -4.01 7.28 -5.58
N TRP A 59 -5.02 6.41 -5.60
CA TRP A 59 -4.86 5.03 -5.15
C TRP A 59 -4.09 4.17 -6.15
N ASN A 60 -4.16 4.44 -7.46
CA ASN A 60 -3.33 3.75 -8.44
C ASN A 60 -1.84 3.95 -8.15
N TYR A 61 -1.43 5.18 -7.83
CA TYR A 61 -0.06 5.51 -7.44
C TYR A 61 0.34 4.84 -6.12
N TRP A 62 -0.48 5.01 -5.07
CA TRP A 62 -0.13 4.46 -3.76
C TRP A 62 -0.20 2.93 -3.69
N ASN A 63 -1.14 2.29 -4.39
CA ASN A 63 -1.24 0.84 -4.42
C ASN A 63 -0.02 0.20 -5.09
N ASP A 64 0.48 0.80 -6.17
CA ASP A 64 1.73 0.35 -6.80
C ASP A 64 2.89 0.39 -5.78
N LEU A 65 3.12 1.55 -5.16
CA LEU A 65 4.19 1.71 -4.17
C LEU A 65 4.05 0.78 -2.97
N ILE A 66 2.85 0.69 -2.38
CA ILE A 66 2.57 -0.13 -1.20
C ILE A 66 2.87 -1.60 -1.50
N LEU A 67 2.41 -2.12 -2.64
CA LEU A 67 2.64 -3.51 -2.99
C LEU A 67 4.10 -3.79 -3.35
N GLN A 68 4.78 -2.87 -4.01
CA GLN A 68 6.21 -2.99 -4.25
C GLN A 68 6.99 -3.03 -2.93
N ARG A 69 6.64 -2.19 -1.95
CA ARG A 69 7.22 -2.22 -0.61
C ARG A 69 6.95 -3.53 0.10
N ILE A 70 5.71 -4.00 0.14
CA ILE A 70 5.35 -5.28 0.78
C ILE A 70 6.09 -6.44 0.12
N ARG A 71 6.16 -6.46 -1.22
CA ARG A 71 6.90 -7.48 -1.97
C ARG A 71 8.38 -7.48 -1.59
N ALA A 72 9.02 -6.31 -1.53
CA ALA A 72 10.41 -6.18 -1.12
C ALA A 72 10.63 -6.66 0.34
N GLU A 73 9.75 -6.29 1.26
CA GLU A 73 9.82 -6.70 2.67
C GLU A 73 9.60 -8.20 2.87
N LEU A 74 8.73 -8.83 2.07
CA LEU A 74 8.45 -10.27 2.14
C LEU A 74 9.50 -11.13 1.42
N ARG A 75 10.18 -10.56 0.42
CA ARG A 75 11.20 -11.24 -0.39
C ARG A 75 12.57 -11.22 0.29
N GLN A 76 12.94 -10.09 0.89
CA GLN A 76 14.20 -9.92 1.61
C GLN A 76 15.45 -10.25 0.77
N ASN A 77 15.44 -10.00 -0.55
CA ASN A 77 16.53 -10.36 -1.47
C ASN A 77 17.70 -9.36 -1.46
N GLY A 78 18.10 -8.87 -0.28
CA GLY A 78 19.30 -8.04 -0.09
C GLY A 78 19.08 -6.54 -0.21
N GLU A 79 20.13 -5.82 -0.62
CA GLU A 79 20.20 -4.35 -0.53
C GLU A 79 19.18 -3.63 -1.41
N GLU A 80 18.87 -4.16 -2.60
CA GLU A 80 17.95 -3.52 -3.54
C GLU A 80 16.51 -3.45 -2.98
N ASP A 81 16.05 -4.53 -2.37
CA ASP A 81 14.73 -4.59 -1.71
C ASP A 81 14.69 -3.69 -0.47
N SER A 82 15.76 -3.70 0.30
CA SER A 82 15.90 -2.84 1.49
C SER A 82 15.83 -1.36 1.11
N ARG A 83 16.50 -0.98 0.01
CA ARG A 83 16.46 0.39 -0.52
C ARG A 83 15.07 0.75 -1.02
N ARG A 84 14.43 -0.07 -1.85
CA ARG A 84 13.06 0.19 -2.34
C ARG A 84 12.07 0.36 -1.18
N ALA A 85 12.11 -0.55 -0.20
CA ALA A 85 11.25 -0.46 0.97
C ALA A 85 11.51 0.81 1.81
N ALA A 86 12.76 1.27 1.88
CA ALA A 86 13.12 2.53 2.53
C ALA A 86 12.58 3.75 1.75
N GLU A 87 12.78 3.81 0.42
CA GLU A 87 12.30 4.89 -0.45
C GLU A 87 10.77 5.04 -0.36
N THR A 88 10.01 3.93 -0.45
CA THR A 88 8.56 3.99 -0.32
C THR A 88 8.13 4.43 1.08
N ARG A 89 8.79 3.96 2.12
CA ARG A 89 8.51 4.37 3.51
C ARG A 89 8.78 5.86 3.73
N GLU A 90 9.84 6.40 3.14
CA GLU A 90 10.11 7.83 3.18
C GLU A 90 9.02 8.63 2.45
N ALA A 91 8.59 8.18 1.27
CA ALA A 91 7.48 8.79 0.54
C ALA A 91 6.17 8.81 1.37
N MET A 92 5.85 7.69 2.03
CA MET A 92 4.69 7.60 2.94
C MET A 92 4.82 8.56 4.13
N ASN A 93 6.00 8.64 4.75
CA ASN A 93 6.26 9.55 5.86
C ASN A 93 6.11 11.01 5.43
N LYS A 94 6.66 11.37 4.26
CA LYS A 94 6.53 12.71 3.70
C LYS A 94 5.06 13.07 3.47
N TYR A 95 4.29 12.17 2.84
CA TYR A 95 2.85 12.34 2.66
C TYR A 95 2.12 12.57 3.99
N ALA A 96 2.42 11.75 5.01
CA ALA A 96 1.82 11.90 6.32
C ALA A 96 2.13 13.27 6.97
N GLN A 97 3.35 13.80 6.84
CA GLN A 97 3.69 15.13 7.37
C GLN A 97 3.02 16.27 6.61
N GLU A 98 2.85 16.14 5.28
CA GLU A 98 2.21 17.16 4.44
C GLU A 98 0.70 17.26 4.67
N ASN A 99 0.07 16.20 5.21
CA ASN A 99 -1.37 16.10 5.42
C ASN A 99 -1.76 16.09 6.91
N LYS A 100 -0.85 16.52 7.79
CA LYS A 100 -1.07 16.68 9.24
C LYS A 100 -1.78 17.98 9.60
#